data_AF-A0A1T5JAN9-F1
#
_entry.id   AF-A0A1T5JAN9-F1
#
_cell.length_a   1.000
_cell.length_b   1.000
_cell.length_c   1.000
_cell.angle_alpha   90.00
_cell.angle_beta   90.00
_cell.angle_gamma   90.00
#
_symmetry.space_group_name_H-M   'P 1'
#
loop_
_entity.id
_entity.type
_entity.pdbx_description
1 polymer ?
#
loop_
_entity_poly.entity_id
_entity_poly.type
_entity_poly.pdbx_seq_one_letter_code
_entity_poly.pdbx_strand_id
1 'polypeptide(L)'
;MADNYLEKRYEEVFGKAAGQKKAPQRPSLDTLLLHNRSYRGFDKGYVVHRRQLDAMIAVNVKVASSVNLQRLRFRPVVKGPEADQVNKYIRMGRGLPHLKLPFPGTEPEAFIVVCSIVPENPGILIDLGISLQAMTLKAVEMGLGGLIIRNFDREPVREALGLPYEPVAVLAIGKPAEKIELVPAHAGDDLGYYRREGVHYVPKLSPEDLTL
;
A
#
# COMPACT_ATOMS: atom_id res chain seq x y z
N MET A 1 -24.63 2.73 -15.07
CA MET A 1 -24.20 3.97 -14.40
C MET A 1 -24.46 3.78 -12.91
N ALA A 2 -23.43 3.66 -12.09
CA ALA A 2 -23.59 3.51 -10.65
C ALA A 2 -24.09 4.84 -10.08
N ASP A 3 -25.34 4.87 -9.61
CA ASP A 3 -25.96 6.04 -9.02
C ASP A 3 -25.25 6.38 -7.71
N ASN A 4 -25.03 7.68 -7.44
CA ASN A 4 -24.35 8.24 -6.26
C ASN A 4 -25.17 8.04 -4.96
N TYR A 5 -25.81 6.88 -4.77
CA TYR A 5 -26.71 6.57 -3.67
C TYR A 5 -26.04 6.75 -2.30
N LEU A 6 -24.79 6.27 -2.17
CA LEU A 6 -24.03 6.39 -0.92
C LEU A 6 -23.66 7.83 -0.61
N GLU A 7 -23.30 8.63 -1.62
CA GLU A 7 -22.99 10.05 -1.46
C GLU A 7 -24.24 10.84 -1.08
N LYS A 8 -25.38 10.58 -1.76
CA LYS A 8 -26.69 11.18 -1.43
C LYS A 8 -27.10 10.86 0.00
N ARG A 9 -27.01 9.59 0.43
CA ARG A 9 -27.30 9.15 1.81
C ARG A 9 -26.36 9.81 2.82
N TYR A 10 -25.09 9.98 2.49
CA TYR A 10 -24.13 10.63 3.38
C TYR A 10 -24.42 12.13 3.52
N GLU A 11 -24.72 12.82 2.42
CA GLU A 11 -25.12 14.24 2.45
C GLU A 11 -26.46 14.47 3.15
N GLU A 12 -27.45 13.59 2.95
CA GLU A 12 -28.74 13.63 3.66
C GLU A 12 -28.56 13.57 5.18
N VAL A 13 -27.61 12.75 5.66
CA VAL A 13 -27.41 12.52 7.09
C VAL A 13 -26.46 13.56 7.72
N PHE A 14 -25.47 14.07 6.96
CA PHE A 14 -24.36 14.86 7.54
C PHE A 14 -24.11 16.23 6.87
N GLY A 15 -24.85 16.60 5.83
CA GLY A 15 -24.44 17.62 4.85
C GLY A 15 -24.85 19.08 5.06
N LYS A 16 -25.44 19.50 6.18
CA LYS A 16 -25.85 20.91 6.35
C LYS A 16 -24.86 21.74 7.18
N ALA A 17 -23.86 22.31 6.51
CA ALA A 17 -23.24 23.59 6.93
C ALA A 17 -22.49 24.31 5.77
N ALA A 18 -23.11 25.41 5.31
CA ALA A 18 -22.56 26.67 4.79
C ALA A 18 -21.43 26.70 3.70
N GLY A 19 -21.76 27.35 2.56
CA GLY A 19 -20.84 28.19 1.78
C GLY A 19 -19.96 27.50 0.74
N GLN A 20 -20.42 27.41 -0.52
CA GLN A 20 -19.67 26.79 -1.62
C GLN A 20 -18.47 27.64 -2.08
N LYS A 21 -17.35 27.54 -1.36
CA LYS A 21 -16.04 27.47 -2.05
C LYS A 21 -16.03 26.12 -2.77
N LYS A 22 -15.60 26.04 -4.05
CA LYS A 22 -15.39 24.74 -4.72
C LYS A 22 -14.48 23.91 -3.82
N ALA A 23 -15.07 22.95 -3.11
CA ALA A 23 -14.31 22.08 -2.24
C ALA A 23 -13.26 21.37 -3.10
N PRO A 24 -12.02 21.19 -2.62
CA PRO A 24 -11.06 20.36 -3.34
C PRO A 24 -11.74 19.01 -3.61
N GLN A 25 -11.91 18.68 -4.89
CA GLN A 25 -12.61 17.47 -5.30
C GLN A 25 -11.81 16.29 -4.78
N ARG A 26 -12.40 15.51 -3.85
CA ARG A 26 -11.75 14.30 -3.33
C ARG A 26 -11.59 13.32 -4.50
N PRO A 27 -10.45 12.62 -4.61
CA PRO A 27 -10.25 11.63 -5.67
C PRO A 27 -11.33 10.55 -5.57
N SER A 28 -11.86 10.12 -6.72
CA SER A 28 -12.78 8.98 -6.76
C SER A 28 -12.05 7.71 -6.33
N LEU A 29 -12.82 6.69 -5.89
CA LEU A 29 -12.25 5.38 -5.61
C LEU A 29 -11.49 4.82 -6.82
N ASP A 30 -12.04 4.96 -8.03
CA ASP A 30 -11.38 4.52 -9.26
C ASP A 30 -10.04 5.23 -9.48
N THR A 31 -9.97 6.53 -9.17
CA THR A 31 -8.72 7.29 -9.23
C THR A 31 -7.70 6.72 -8.25
N LEU A 32 -8.11 6.46 -7.00
CA LEU A 32 -7.22 5.88 -6.00
C LEU A 32 -6.74 4.47 -6.41
N LEU A 33 -7.64 3.62 -6.90
CA LEU A 33 -7.33 2.26 -7.35
C LEU A 33 -6.39 2.25 -8.54
N LEU A 34 -6.57 3.16 -9.50
CA LEU A 34 -5.71 3.28 -10.68
C LEU A 34 -4.28 3.67 -10.28
N HIS A 35 -4.13 4.62 -9.36
CA HIS A 35 -2.82 5.15 -8.93
C HIS A 35 -2.16 4.33 -7.82
N ASN A 36 -2.92 3.47 -7.11
CA ASN A 36 -2.40 2.54 -6.11
C ASN A 36 -1.65 1.39 -6.78
N ARG A 37 -0.44 1.68 -7.27
CA ARG A 37 0.48 0.73 -7.89
C ARG A 37 1.63 0.41 -6.95
N SER A 38 2.32 -0.70 -7.22
CA SER A 38 3.43 -1.19 -6.40
C SER A 38 4.74 -0.48 -6.77
N TYR A 39 5.00 0.65 -6.14
CA TYR A 39 6.21 1.46 -6.38
C TYR A 39 7.42 0.92 -5.62
N ARG A 40 8.50 0.67 -6.34
CA ARG A 40 9.78 0.16 -5.82
C ARG A 40 10.84 1.24 -5.74
N GLY A 41 10.63 2.41 -6.34
CA GLY A 41 11.54 3.56 -6.25
C GLY A 41 10.82 4.80 -5.72
N PHE A 42 11.48 5.52 -4.81
CA PHE A 42 10.95 6.69 -4.12
C PHE A 42 11.89 7.88 -4.18
N ASP A 43 11.33 9.10 -4.20
CA ASP A 43 12.06 10.35 -4.22
C ASP A 43 12.58 10.69 -2.81
N LYS A 44 13.92 10.74 -2.67
CA LYS A 44 14.64 11.06 -1.43
C LYS A 44 14.51 12.51 -0.99
N GLY A 45 14.11 13.41 -1.90
CA GLY A 45 13.85 14.82 -1.59
C GLY A 45 12.57 15.01 -0.75
N TYR A 46 11.68 14.01 -0.75
CA TYR A 46 10.45 14.04 0.03
C TYR A 46 10.58 13.25 1.33
N VAL A 47 10.41 13.91 2.48
CA VAL A 47 10.39 13.26 3.79
C VAL A 47 8.97 12.85 4.16
N VAL A 48 8.74 11.54 4.29
CA VAL A 48 7.50 11.02 4.87
C VAL A 48 7.52 11.21 6.38
N HIS A 49 6.57 11.99 6.90
CA HIS A 49 6.47 12.28 8.31
C HIS A 49 5.66 11.22 9.07
N ARG A 50 5.98 11.07 10.36
CA ARG A 50 5.29 10.17 11.29
C ARG A 50 3.76 10.31 11.25
N ARG A 51 3.25 11.55 11.24
CA ARG A 51 1.81 11.85 11.15
C ARG A 51 1.12 11.25 9.92
N GLN A 52 1.84 11.10 8.80
CA GLN A 52 1.28 10.50 7.57
C GLN A 52 1.15 8.99 7.75
N LEU A 53 2.16 8.34 8.33
CA LEU A 53 2.11 6.92 8.67
C LEU A 53 1.00 6.64 9.68
N ASP A 54 0.86 7.46 10.72
CA ASP A 54 -0.20 7.32 11.72
C ASP A 54 -1.59 7.48 11.08
N ALA A 55 -1.75 8.43 10.15
CA ALA A 55 -3.01 8.62 9.42
C ALA A 55 -3.34 7.46 8.47
N MET A 56 -2.34 6.77 7.91
CA MET A 56 -2.53 5.52 7.18
C MET A 56 -2.94 4.40 8.15
N ILE A 57 -2.23 4.21 9.25
CA ILE A 57 -2.55 3.20 10.28
C ILE A 57 -3.98 3.41 10.82
N ALA A 58 -4.41 4.65 11.01
CA ALA A 58 -5.73 5.01 11.52
C ALA A 58 -6.89 4.53 10.63
N VAL A 59 -6.68 4.14 9.36
CA VAL A 59 -7.76 3.54 8.56
C VAL A 59 -8.22 2.20 9.11
N ASN A 60 -7.37 1.50 9.87
CA ASN A 60 -7.67 0.17 10.39
C ASN A 60 -8.83 0.15 11.38
N VAL A 61 -9.21 1.30 11.95
CA VAL A 61 -10.41 1.41 12.81
C VAL A 61 -11.72 1.42 12.00
N LYS A 62 -11.65 1.44 10.67
CA LYS A 62 -12.79 1.59 9.75
C LYS A 62 -12.97 0.40 8.80
N VAL A 63 -12.07 -0.57 8.84
CA VAL A 63 -12.07 -1.71 7.91
C VAL A 63 -12.51 -2.98 8.62
N ALA A 64 -12.98 -3.96 7.84
CA ALA A 64 -13.41 -5.24 8.37
C ALA A 64 -12.24 -6.03 9.00
N SER A 65 -12.58 -6.84 10.00
CA SER A 65 -11.70 -7.84 10.61
C SER A 65 -12.52 -9.08 10.93
N SER A 66 -11.94 -10.27 10.73
CA SER A 66 -12.58 -11.55 10.98
C SER A 66 -13.11 -11.62 12.42
N VAL A 67 -14.42 -11.81 12.54
CA VAL A 67 -15.19 -11.74 13.81
C VAL A 67 -14.81 -10.54 14.70
N ASN A 68 -14.40 -9.44 14.07
CA ASN A 68 -13.97 -8.17 14.66
C ASN A 68 -12.79 -8.26 15.65
N LEU A 69 -11.89 -9.22 15.45
CA LEU A 69 -10.82 -9.53 16.42
C LEU A 69 -9.68 -8.51 16.45
N GLN A 70 -9.44 -7.76 15.37
CA GLN A 70 -8.49 -6.63 15.32
C GLN A 70 -7.09 -6.99 15.84
N ARG A 71 -6.56 -8.11 15.32
CA ARG A 71 -5.33 -8.77 15.81
C ARG A 71 -4.03 -8.21 15.22
N LEU A 72 -4.11 -7.22 14.33
CA LEU A 72 -2.93 -6.59 13.73
C LEU A 72 -2.39 -5.46 14.62
N ARG A 73 -1.07 -5.29 14.63
CA ARG A 73 -0.36 -4.17 15.25
C ARG A 73 0.58 -3.54 14.23
N PHE A 74 0.88 -2.25 14.40
CA PHE A 74 1.58 -1.47 13.38
C PHE A 74 2.74 -0.72 14.01
N ARG A 75 3.95 -0.92 13.47
CA ARG A 75 5.14 -0.14 13.82
C ARG A 75 5.45 0.83 12.66
N PRO A 76 5.15 2.13 12.80
CA PRO A 76 5.58 3.12 11.84
C PRO A 76 7.09 3.35 11.99
N VAL A 77 7.83 3.34 10.88
CA VAL A 77 9.27 3.59 10.83
C VAL A 77 9.49 4.75 9.86
N VAL A 78 10.22 5.77 10.31
CA VAL A 78 10.55 6.96 9.50
C VAL A 78 12.03 6.96 9.16
N LYS A 79 12.44 7.90 8.31
CA LYS A 79 13.83 8.06 7.87
C LYS A 79 14.79 8.07 9.05
N GLY A 80 15.82 7.23 8.99
CA GLY A 80 16.82 7.06 10.03
C GLY A 80 17.31 5.60 10.13
N PRO A 81 18.08 5.28 11.19
CA PRO A 81 18.75 3.98 11.32
C PRO A 81 17.80 2.78 11.24
N GLU A 82 16.58 2.89 11.79
CA GLU A 82 15.58 1.82 11.72
C GLU A 82 15.14 1.53 10.28
N ALA A 83 14.93 2.58 9.46
CA ALA A 83 14.59 2.43 8.05
C ALA A 83 15.74 1.76 7.27
N ASP A 84 16.99 2.10 7.59
CA ASP A 84 18.17 1.49 6.98
C ASP A 84 18.27 0.00 7.31
N GLN A 85 17.92 -0.40 8.55
CA GLN A 85 17.86 -1.82 8.91
C GLN A 85 16.76 -2.56 8.15
N VAL A 86 15.55 -2.00 8.04
CA VAL A 86 14.47 -2.62 7.28
C VAL A 86 14.89 -2.84 5.81
N ASN A 87 15.56 -1.87 5.19
CA ASN A 87 16.04 -1.99 3.81
C ASN A 87 16.98 -3.19 3.58
N LYS A 88 17.78 -3.59 4.57
CA LYS A 88 18.70 -4.74 4.44
C LYS A 88 17.97 -6.07 4.31
N TYR A 89 16.76 -6.17 4.86
CA TYR A 89 16.06 -7.43 5.03
C TYR A 89 14.84 -7.59 4.11
N ILE A 90 14.44 -6.53 3.40
CA ILE A 90 13.37 -6.59 2.41
C ILE A 90 13.90 -6.92 1.01
N ARG A 91 13.07 -7.54 0.18
CA ARG A 91 13.40 -7.86 -1.22
C ARG A 91 12.29 -7.38 -2.15
N MET A 92 12.68 -6.70 -3.22
CA MET A 92 11.74 -6.13 -4.19
C MET A 92 11.96 -6.72 -5.59
N GLY A 93 10.89 -6.81 -6.37
CA GLY A 93 11.00 -7.13 -7.80
C GLY A 93 11.41 -8.57 -8.12
N ARG A 94 10.95 -9.57 -7.33
CA ARG A 94 11.25 -11.00 -7.55
C ARG A 94 11.01 -11.48 -8.99
N GLY A 95 10.02 -10.92 -9.68
CA GLY A 95 9.72 -11.23 -11.09
C GLY A 95 10.69 -10.60 -12.11
N LEU A 96 11.65 -9.79 -11.66
CA LEU A 96 12.68 -9.15 -12.48
C LEU A 96 14.07 -9.50 -11.92
N PRO A 97 14.47 -10.78 -11.92
CA PRO A 97 15.71 -11.24 -11.28
C PRO A 97 16.98 -10.62 -11.88
N HIS A 98 16.91 -10.11 -13.11
CA HIS A 98 17.99 -9.41 -13.79
C HIS A 98 18.15 -7.95 -13.35
N LEU A 99 17.24 -7.41 -12.53
CA LEU A 99 17.31 -6.05 -12.00
C LEU A 99 17.51 -6.07 -10.48
N LYS A 100 18.41 -5.19 -10.01
CA LYS A 100 18.56 -4.89 -8.59
C LYS A 100 17.63 -3.73 -8.23
N LEU A 101 16.49 -4.05 -7.62
CA LEU A 101 15.50 -3.07 -7.15
C LEU A 101 15.48 -3.04 -5.61
N PRO A 102 15.27 -1.86 -4.98
CA PRO A 102 15.16 -0.52 -5.58
C PRO A 102 16.45 -0.09 -6.31
N PHE A 103 16.35 0.87 -7.23
CA PHE A 103 17.55 1.44 -7.84
C PHE A 103 18.32 2.27 -6.79
N PRO A 104 19.66 2.35 -6.88
CA PRO A 104 20.45 3.16 -5.96
C PRO A 104 19.93 4.60 -5.86
N GLY A 105 19.75 5.09 -4.63
CA GLY A 105 19.23 6.43 -4.37
C GLY A 105 17.71 6.54 -4.49
N THR A 106 16.99 5.44 -4.68
CA THR A 106 15.51 5.40 -4.71
C THR A 106 14.92 4.49 -3.64
N GLU A 107 15.74 4.05 -2.68
CA GLU A 107 15.31 3.15 -1.60
C GLU A 107 14.22 3.83 -0.74
N PRO A 108 13.21 3.10 -0.26
CA PRO A 108 12.25 3.65 0.68
C PRO A 108 12.92 4.08 1.99
N GLU A 109 12.46 5.21 2.54
CA GLU A 109 12.94 5.73 3.83
C GLU A 109 11.85 5.71 4.91
N ALA A 110 10.64 5.24 4.57
CA ALA A 110 9.55 5.10 5.51
C ALA A 110 8.80 3.79 5.30
N PHE A 111 8.38 3.20 6.41
CA PHE A 111 7.71 1.91 6.43
C PHE A 111 6.59 1.87 7.46
N ILE A 112 5.61 1.01 7.24
CA ILE A 112 4.75 0.47 8.29
C ILE A 112 5.02 -1.03 8.34
N VAL A 113 5.63 -1.50 9.44
CA VAL A 113 5.75 -2.93 9.70
C VAL A 113 4.47 -3.40 10.38
N VAL A 114 3.79 -4.36 9.76
CA VAL A 114 2.56 -4.94 10.28
C VAL A 114 2.91 -6.22 11.01
N CYS A 115 2.48 -6.32 12.26
CA CYS A 115 2.64 -7.50 13.10
C CYS A 115 1.30 -8.16 13.39
N SER A 116 1.32 -9.45 13.71
CA SER A 116 0.17 -10.18 14.24
C SER A 116 0.41 -10.60 15.69
N ILE A 117 -0.59 -10.39 16.56
CA ILE A 117 -0.51 -10.82 17.97
C ILE A 117 -0.81 -12.33 18.15
N VAL A 118 -1.18 -13.01 17.07
CA VAL A 118 -1.38 -14.47 17.00
C VAL A 118 -0.62 -15.03 15.79
N PRO A 119 -0.34 -16.34 15.72
CA PRO A 119 0.26 -16.94 14.54
C PRO A 119 -0.55 -16.66 13.26
N GLU A 120 0.15 -16.52 12.13
CA GLU A 120 -0.49 -16.38 10.82
C GLU A 120 -1.44 -17.55 10.56
N ASN A 121 -2.67 -17.22 10.20
CA ASN A 121 -3.73 -18.16 9.82
C ASN A 121 -4.59 -17.50 8.72
N PRO A 122 -5.46 -18.25 8.03
CA PRO A 122 -6.26 -17.69 6.94
C PRO A 122 -7.03 -16.42 7.30
N GLY A 123 -7.60 -16.33 8.51
CA GLY A 123 -8.29 -15.13 8.98
C GLY A 123 -7.37 -13.92 9.10
N ILE A 124 -6.16 -14.12 9.64
CA ILE A 124 -5.14 -13.05 9.71
C ILE A 124 -4.68 -12.61 8.33
N LEU A 125 -4.54 -13.53 7.37
CA LEU A 125 -4.13 -13.17 6.00
C LEU A 125 -5.20 -12.36 5.27
N ILE A 126 -6.48 -12.64 5.51
CA ILE A 126 -7.61 -11.84 5.00
C ILE A 126 -7.58 -10.43 5.60
N ASP A 127 -7.52 -10.34 6.94
CA ASP A 127 -7.46 -9.06 7.65
C ASP A 127 -6.24 -8.23 7.21
N LEU A 128 -5.10 -8.89 7.01
CA LEU A 128 -3.86 -8.29 6.52
C LEU A 128 -4.04 -7.69 5.12
N GLY A 129 -4.67 -8.42 4.19
CA GLY A 129 -4.96 -7.92 2.84
C GLY A 129 -5.87 -6.69 2.85
N ILE A 130 -6.95 -6.73 3.64
CA ILE A 130 -7.88 -5.60 3.82
C ILE A 130 -7.15 -4.38 4.38
N SER A 131 -6.37 -4.57 5.44
CA SER A 131 -5.57 -3.54 6.10
C SER A 131 -4.59 -2.87 5.12
N LEU A 132 -3.78 -3.67 4.43
CA LEU A 132 -2.75 -3.19 3.51
C LEU A 132 -3.35 -2.43 2.32
N GLN A 133 -4.47 -2.91 1.75
CA GLN A 133 -5.16 -2.23 0.67
C GLN A 133 -5.71 -0.86 1.13
N ALA A 134 -6.34 -0.80 2.30
CA ALA A 134 -6.87 0.45 2.82
C ALA A 134 -5.75 1.46 3.13
N MET A 135 -4.65 1.01 3.74
CA MET A 135 -3.50 1.89 4.04
C MET A 135 -2.84 2.42 2.77
N THR A 136 -2.70 1.59 1.73
CA THR A 136 -2.10 2.03 0.46
C THR A 136 -3.01 2.99 -0.31
N LEU A 137 -4.33 2.80 -0.29
CA LEU A 137 -5.28 3.80 -0.84
C LEU A 137 -5.19 5.14 -0.08
N LYS A 138 -5.04 5.09 1.25
CA LYS A 138 -4.82 6.30 2.05
C LYS A 138 -3.49 6.99 1.72
N ALA A 139 -2.44 6.23 1.40
CA ALA A 139 -1.19 6.81 0.93
C ALA A 139 -1.36 7.53 -0.42
N VAL A 140 -2.10 6.94 -1.37
CA VAL A 140 -2.42 7.57 -2.65
C VAL A 140 -3.23 8.85 -2.48
N GLU A 141 -4.23 8.85 -1.59
CA GLU A 141 -5.00 10.05 -1.27
C GLU A 141 -4.11 11.19 -0.75
N MET A 142 -3.01 10.87 -0.07
CA MET A 142 -2.00 11.83 0.41
C MET A 142 -0.95 12.21 -0.65
N GLY A 143 -1.07 11.73 -1.89
CA GLY A 143 -0.10 11.97 -2.96
C GLY A 143 1.19 11.15 -2.83
N LEU A 144 1.16 10.07 -2.05
CA LEU A 144 2.24 9.10 -1.86
C LEU A 144 1.92 7.78 -2.57
N GLY A 145 2.90 6.91 -2.68
CA GLY A 145 2.72 5.54 -3.12
C GLY A 145 3.31 4.56 -2.12
N GLY A 146 3.13 3.27 -2.39
CA GLY A 146 3.75 2.25 -1.57
C GLY A 146 3.94 0.91 -2.25
N LEU A 147 4.56 0.01 -1.50
CA LEU A 147 4.79 -1.38 -1.89
C LEU A 147 4.53 -2.29 -0.68
N ILE A 148 3.61 -3.22 -0.87
CA ILE A 148 3.37 -4.31 0.07
C ILE A 148 4.47 -5.35 -0.12
N ILE A 149 5.19 -5.67 0.95
CA ILE A 149 6.32 -6.60 0.95
C ILE A 149 6.04 -7.71 1.95
N ARG A 150 5.94 -8.94 1.44
CA ARG A 150 5.99 -10.18 2.26
C ARG A 150 7.26 -10.99 2.06
N ASN A 151 8.09 -10.62 1.07
CA ASN A 151 9.40 -11.21 0.85
C ASN A 151 10.46 -10.44 1.63
N PHE A 152 10.62 -10.78 2.91
CA PHE A 152 11.60 -10.19 3.82
C PHE A 152 11.99 -11.19 4.90
N ASP A 153 13.12 -10.95 5.56
CA ASP A 153 13.56 -11.77 6.69
C ASP A 153 12.86 -11.34 7.98
N ARG A 154 11.90 -12.15 8.43
CA ARG A 154 11.02 -11.81 9.56
C ARG A 154 11.77 -11.61 10.87
N GLU A 155 12.61 -12.59 11.22
CA GLU A 155 13.37 -12.59 12.47
C GLU A 155 14.35 -11.41 12.56
N PRO A 156 15.21 -11.14 11.55
CA PRO A 156 16.06 -9.95 11.55
C PRO A 156 15.29 -8.62 11.63
N VAL A 157 14.15 -8.48 10.95
CA VAL A 157 13.31 -7.27 11.06
C VAL A 157 12.72 -7.14 12.47
N ARG A 158 12.26 -8.26 13.06
CA ARG A 158 11.73 -8.30 14.43
C ARG A 158 12.77 -7.84 15.43
N GLU A 159 13.98 -8.39 15.35
CA GLU A 159 15.10 -8.04 16.23
C GLU A 159 15.55 -6.59 16.03
N ALA A 160 15.78 -6.17 14.79
CA ALA A 160 16.29 -4.83 14.47
C ALA A 160 15.36 -3.70 14.95
N LEU A 161 14.06 -3.96 15.06
CA LEU A 161 13.05 -2.99 15.50
C LEU A 161 12.53 -3.27 16.92
N GLY A 162 13.05 -4.29 17.62
CA GLY A 162 12.59 -4.68 18.94
C GLY A 162 11.09 -5.00 19.01
N LEU A 163 10.55 -5.66 17.97
CA LEU A 163 9.10 -5.91 17.87
C LEU A 163 8.66 -7.01 18.84
N PRO A 164 7.60 -6.79 19.64
CA PRO A 164 7.09 -7.79 20.58
C PRO A 164 6.26 -8.90 19.90
N TYR A 165 5.95 -8.73 18.62
CA TYR A 165 5.06 -9.60 17.85
C TYR A 165 5.69 -9.95 16.50
N GLU A 166 5.25 -11.05 15.90
CA GLU A 166 5.76 -11.49 14.60
C GLU A 166 5.39 -10.50 13.48
N PRO A 167 6.37 -9.97 12.71
CA PRO A 167 6.08 -9.17 11.53
C PRO A 167 5.57 -10.04 10.38
N VAL A 168 4.42 -9.69 9.82
CA VAL A 168 3.70 -10.44 8.77
C VAL A 168 3.75 -9.78 7.39
N ALA A 169 3.97 -8.45 7.38
CA ALA A 169 4.21 -7.67 6.17
C ALA A 169 4.96 -6.38 6.49
N VAL A 170 5.64 -5.83 5.49
CA VAL A 170 6.22 -4.48 5.50
C VAL A 170 5.58 -3.68 4.38
N LEU A 171 5.07 -2.49 4.68
CA LEU A 171 4.59 -1.54 3.69
C LEU A 171 5.64 -0.43 3.53
N ALA A 172 6.38 -0.43 2.42
CA ALA A 172 7.26 0.67 2.05
C ALA A 172 6.45 1.84 1.51
N ILE A 173 6.78 3.07 1.92
CA ILE A 173 6.00 4.28 1.63
C ILE A 173 6.94 5.42 1.23
N GLY A 174 6.54 6.19 0.23
CA GLY A 174 7.29 7.37 -0.19
C GLY A 174 6.59 8.11 -1.32
N LYS A 175 7.21 9.20 -1.76
CA LYS A 175 6.81 9.86 -3.01
C LYS A 175 7.31 8.99 -4.18
N PRO A 176 6.43 8.50 -5.08
CA PRO A 176 6.88 7.67 -6.19
C PRO A 176 7.91 8.37 -7.08
N ALA A 177 8.97 7.66 -7.46
CA ALA A 177 10.01 8.12 -8.38
C ALA A 177 10.09 7.27 -9.66
N GLU A 178 9.01 6.56 -10.00
CA GLU A 178 8.94 5.74 -11.21
C GLU A 178 7.56 5.80 -11.85
N LYS A 179 7.51 5.50 -13.16
CA LYS A 179 6.27 5.41 -13.93
C LYS A 179 5.80 3.96 -13.98
N ILE A 180 4.51 3.74 -13.70
CA ILE A 180 3.87 2.43 -13.81
C ILE A 180 2.68 2.55 -14.75
N GLU A 181 2.60 1.65 -15.73
CA GLU A 181 1.49 1.57 -16.69
C GLU A 181 0.80 0.20 -16.59
N LEU A 182 -0.53 0.23 -16.64
CA LEU A 182 -1.32 -0.98 -16.75
C LEU A 182 -1.53 -1.28 -18.23
N VAL A 183 -1.38 -2.53 -18.60
CA VAL A 183 -1.68 -2.99 -19.95
C VAL A 183 -2.75 -4.07 -19.87
N PRO A 184 -3.72 -4.08 -20.81
CA PRO A 184 -4.72 -5.13 -20.86
C PRO A 184 -4.04 -6.48 -21.11
N ALA A 185 -4.60 -7.52 -20.52
CA ALA A 185 -4.25 -8.91 -20.73
C ALA A 185 -5.52 -9.76 -20.64
N HIS A 186 -5.45 -10.98 -21.14
CA HIS A 186 -6.54 -11.95 -21.14
C HIS A 186 -6.18 -13.23 -20.42
N ALA A 187 -7.18 -14.06 -20.14
CA ALA A 187 -6.99 -15.39 -19.59
C ALA A 187 -6.06 -16.23 -20.49
N GLY A 188 -4.94 -16.69 -19.92
CA GLY A 188 -3.91 -17.46 -20.63
C GLY A 188 -2.67 -16.66 -21.05
N ASP A 189 -2.71 -15.32 -20.99
CA ASP A 189 -1.54 -14.48 -21.24
C ASP A 189 -0.49 -14.58 -20.12
N ASP A 190 0.75 -14.19 -20.42
CA ASP A 190 1.78 -13.99 -19.40
C ASP A 190 1.49 -12.72 -18.58
N LEU A 191 1.17 -12.90 -17.30
CA LEU A 191 0.90 -11.82 -16.34
C LEU A 191 2.17 -11.29 -15.65
N GLY A 192 3.36 -11.77 -16.05
CA GLY A 192 4.65 -11.26 -15.60
C GLY A 192 4.78 -9.76 -15.85
N TYR A 193 5.01 -8.99 -14.78
CA TYR A 193 5.35 -7.58 -14.94
C TYR A 193 6.74 -7.42 -15.57
N TYR A 194 6.91 -6.39 -16.40
CA TYR A 194 8.17 -6.12 -17.08
C TYR A 194 8.56 -4.64 -16.99
N ARG A 195 9.78 -4.30 -17.45
CA ARG A 195 10.22 -2.91 -17.62
C ARG A 195 10.71 -2.69 -19.04
N ARG A 196 10.32 -1.56 -19.63
CA ARG A 196 10.79 -1.11 -20.94
C ARG A 196 10.93 0.40 -20.89
N GLU A 197 12.06 0.93 -21.36
CA GLU A 197 12.31 2.38 -21.45
C GLU A 197 12.02 3.15 -20.15
N GLY A 198 12.39 2.56 -19.01
CA GLY A 198 12.19 3.16 -17.68
C GLY A 198 10.76 3.09 -17.13
N VAL A 199 9.80 2.53 -17.86
CA VAL A 199 8.41 2.33 -17.43
C VAL A 199 8.20 0.89 -16.93
N HIS A 200 7.49 0.73 -15.82
CA HIS A 200 7.08 -0.57 -15.29
C HIS A 200 5.69 -0.93 -15.80
N TYR A 201 5.58 -2.00 -16.58
CA TYR A 201 4.33 -2.45 -17.15
C TYR A 201 3.74 -3.59 -16.32
N VAL A 202 2.45 -3.50 -16.02
CA VAL A 202 1.72 -4.51 -15.25
C VAL A 202 0.52 -4.98 -16.06
N PRO A 203 0.59 -6.20 -16.64
CA PRO A 203 -0.57 -6.85 -17.25
C PRO A 203 -1.74 -6.97 -16.27
N LYS A 204 -2.96 -6.67 -16.75
CA LYS A 204 -4.20 -6.76 -15.99
C LYS A 204 -5.29 -7.41 -16.83
N LEU A 205 -5.85 -8.50 -16.29
CA LEU A 205 -6.98 -9.21 -16.87
C LEU A 205 -8.15 -8.24 -17.10
N SER A 206 -8.86 -8.43 -18.21
CA SER A 206 -10.10 -7.71 -18.47
C SER A 206 -11.22 -8.18 -17.52
N PRO A 207 -12.24 -7.35 -17.25
CA PRO A 207 -13.35 -7.72 -16.37
C PRO A 207 -14.09 -9.00 -16.80
N GLU A 208 -14.19 -9.25 -18.10
CA GLU A 208 -14.86 -10.43 -18.66
C GLU A 208 -14.17 -11.72 -18.20
N ASP A 209 -12.84 -11.73 -18.12
CA ASP A 209 -12.04 -12.87 -17.68
C ASP A 209 -12.02 -13.05 -16.14
N LEU A 210 -12.63 -12.12 -15.38
CA LEU A 210 -12.75 -12.20 -13.91
C LEU A 210 -14.09 -12.81 -13.46
N THR A 211 -15.03 -13.00 -14.38
CA THR A 211 -16.37 -13.53 -14.12
C THR A 211 -16.52 -14.95 -14.67
N LEU A 212 -17.37 -15.76 -14.04
CA LEU A 212 -17.70 -17.13 -14.47
C LEU A 212 -19.05 -17.17 -15.17
#